data_AF-A0A158D1H3-F1
#
_entry.id   AF-A0A158D1H3-F1
#
_cell.length_a   1.000
_cell.length_b   1.000
_cell.length_c   1.000
_cell.angle_alpha   90.00
_cell.angle_beta   90.00
_cell.angle_gamma   90.00
#
_symmetry.space_group_name_H-M   'P 1'
#
loop_
_entity.id
_entity.type
_entity.pdbx_description
1 polymer ?
#
loop_
_entity_poly.entity_id
_entity_poly.type
_entity_poly.pdbx_seq_one_letter_code
_entity_poly.pdbx_strand_id
1 'polypeptide(L)' 'MKIRNRRAGYAVSIVKAGAKLVGHDAGPVRAPLTDLNEEECEQLDVLIKKLGAQ' A
#
# COMPACT_ATOMS: atom_id res chain seq x y z
N MET A 1 10.52 -6.18 2.16
CA MET A 1 9.86 -7.04 3.18
C MET A 1 9.48 -6.33 4.48
N LYS A 2 10.09 -5.20 4.88
CA LYS A 2 9.84 -4.58 6.19
C LYS A 2 8.39 -4.10 6.40
N ILE A 3 7.82 -3.34 5.47
CA ILE A 3 6.43 -2.83 5.57
C ILE A 3 5.36 -3.93 5.48
N ARG A 4 5.54 -4.93 4.59
CA ARG A 4 4.56 -6.01 4.39
C ARG A 4 4.32 -6.89 5.61
N ASN A 5 5.34 -7.10 6.44
CA ASN A 5 5.28 -8.02 7.58
C ASN A 5 4.98 -7.31 8.92
N ARG A 6 4.66 -6.00 8.91
CA ARG A 6 4.42 -5.24 10.14
C ARG A 6 3.13 -5.62 10.86
N ARG A 7 2.07 -5.95 10.12
CA ARG A 7 0.77 -6.37 10.67
C ARG A 7 0.07 -7.37 9.76
N ALA A 8 -0.74 -8.24 10.35
CA ALA A 8 -1.65 -9.10 9.60
C ALA A 8 -2.62 -8.22 8.79
N GLY A 9 -2.81 -8.53 7.51
CA GLY A 9 -3.69 -7.77 6.60
C GLY A 9 -2.99 -6.69 5.76
N TYR A 10 -1.77 -6.27 6.12
CA TYR A 10 -1.04 -5.23 5.38
C TYR A 10 -0.68 -5.63 3.95
N ALA A 11 -0.56 -6.92 3.64
CA ALA A 11 -0.28 -7.37 2.28
C ALA A 11 -1.35 -6.88 1.27
N VAL A 12 -2.62 -6.92 1.65
CA VAL A 12 -3.73 -6.47 0.78
C VAL A 12 -3.85 -4.94 0.82
N SER A 13 -3.69 -4.33 2.00
CA SER A 13 -3.72 -2.87 2.13
C SER A 13 -2.61 -2.17 1.35
N ILE A 14 -1.39 -2.74 1.31
CA ILE A 14 -0.26 -2.21 0.54
C ILE A 14 -0.55 -2.25 -0.95
N VAL A 15 -1.10 -3.35 -1.46
CA VAL A 15 -1.46 -3.46 -2.88
C VAL A 15 -2.53 -2.44 -3.23
N LYS A 16 -3.52 -2.23 -2.35
CA LYS A 16 -4.60 -1.26 -2.56
C LYS A 16 -4.11 0.20 -2.52
N ALA A 17 -3.24 0.52 -1.56
CA ALA A 17 -2.57 1.81 -1.47
C ALA A 17 -1.69 2.07 -2.70
N GLY A 18 -0.94 1.06 -3.15
CA GLY A 18 -0.13 1.14 -4.36
C GLY A 18 -0.98 1.34 -5.61
N ALA A 19 -2.10 0.62 -5.73
CA ALA A 19 -3.06 0.79 -6.82
C ALA A 19 -3.62 2.23 -6.86
N LYS A 20 -3.97 2.81 -5.71
CA LYS A 20 -4.37 4.22 -5.60
C LYS A 20 -3.25 5.18 -6.02
N LEU A 21 -2.01 4.93 -5.63
CA LEU A 21 -0.85 5.77 -5.99
C LEU A 21 -0.57 5.77 -7.50
N VAL A 22 -0.83 4.66 -8.19
CA VAL A 22 -0.67 4.56 -9.66
C VAL A 22 -1.93 4.97 -10.44
N GLY A 23 -2.96 5.50 -9.77
CA GLY A 23 -4.19 5.99 -10.41
C GLY A 23 -5.26 4.92 -10.67
N HIS A 24 -5.13 3.73 -10.09
CA HIS A 24 -6.09 2.64 -10.16
C HIS A 24 -6.77 2.43 -8.80
N ASP A 25 -7.61 3.38 -8.39
CA ASP A 25 -8.28 3.33 -7.09
C ASP A 25 -9.28 2.17 -7.00
N ALA A 26 -9.08 1.26 -6.05
CA ALA A 26 -9.94 0.11 -5.79
C ALA A 26 -10.89 0.33 -4.58
N GLY A 27 -10.99 1.57 -4.08
CA GLY A 27 -11.86 1.97 -2.96
C GLY A 27 -11.29 1.64 -1.56
N PRO A 28 -12.02 1.89 -0.47
CA PRO A 28 -11.53 1.66 0.90
C PRO A 28 -11.36 0.16 1.19
N VAL A 29 -10.36 -0.24 1.98
CA VAL A 29 -10.30 -1.61 2.51
C VAL A 29 -11.47 -1.82 3.47
N ARG A 30 -12.13 -2.98 3.36
CA ARG A 30 -13.21 -3.34 4.27
C ARG A 30 -12.60 -3.92 5.55
N ALA A 31 -13.23 -3.66 6.69
CA ALA A 31 -12.89 -4.33 7.96
C ALA A 31 -12.84 -5.86 7.76
N PRO A 32 -11.90 -6.59 8.40
CA PRO A 32 -11.02 -6.20 9.51
C PRO A 32 -9.65 -5.63 9.08
N LEU A 33 -9.45 -5.34 7.79
CA LEU A 33 -8.17 -4.84 7.29
C LEU A 33 -7.98 -3.36 7.66
N THR A 34 -6.75 -3.01 8.05
CA THR A 34 -6.36 -1.63 8.37
C THR A 34 -5.60 -1.03 7.18
N ASP A 35 -5.93 0.22 6.84
CA ASP A 35 -5.17 1.00 5.87
C ASP A 35 -3.74 1.28 6.34
N LEU A 36 -2.89 1.69 5.40
CA LEU A 36 -1.53 2.15 5.72
C LEU A 36 -1.60 3.55 6.33
N ASN A 37 -0.70 3.82 7.27
CA ASN A 37 -0.49 5.18 7.77
C ASN A 37 0.19 6.05 6.69
N GLU A 38 0.10 7.37 6.82
CA GLU A 38 0.70 8.33 5.87
C GLU A 38 2.20 8.05 5.63
N GLU A 39 2.99 7.81 6.68
CA GLU A 39 4.41 7.48 6.57
C GLU A 39 4.67 6.18 5.78
N GLU A 40 3.77 5.19 5.91
CA GLU A 40 3.89 3.92 5.20
C GLU A 40 3.48 4.05 3.73
N CYS A 41 2.51 4.93 3.45
CA CYS A 41 2.14 5.31 2.09
C CYS A 41 3.29 6.05 1.39
N GLU A 42 3.99 6.97 2.05
CA GLU A 42 5.17 7.65 1.49
C GLU A 42 6.31 6.67 1.20
N GLN A 43 6.60 5.75 2.13
CA GLN A 43 7.59 4.69 1.89
C GLN A 43 7.21 3.80 0.71
N LEU A 44 5.92 3.51 0.54
CA LEU A 44 5.40 2.74 -0.58
C LEU A 44 5.53 3.53 -1.90
N ASP A 45 5.21 4.82 -1.92
CA ASP A 45 5.34 5.69 -3.09
C ASP A 45 6.79 5.78 -3.58
N VAL A 46 7.75 5.95 -2.67
CA VAL A 46 9.19 5.90 -3.00
C VAL A 46 9.59 4.57 -3.61
N LEU A 47 9.06 3.46 -3.09
CA LEU A 47 9.34 2.12 -3.64
C LEU A 47 8.72 1.92 -5.02
N ILE A 48 7.49 2.38 -5.24
CA ILE A 48 6.80 2.32 -6.53
C ILE A 48 7.55 3.15 -7.57
N LYS A 49 7.91 4.39 -7.23
CA LYS A 49 8.72 5.26 -8.09
C LYS A 49 10.09 4.66 -8.43
N LYS A 50 10.72 3.99 -7.45
CA LYS A 50 12.02 3.33 -7.64
C LYS A 50 11.93 2.09 -8.53
N LEU A 51 10.84 1.33 -8.45
CA LEU A 51 10.63 0.15 -9.30
C LEU A 51 10.22 0.54 -10.74
N GLY A 52 9.56 1.69 -10.91
CA GLY A 52 8.99 2.11 -12.17
C GLY A 52 7.66 1.40 -12.47
N ALA A 53 6.97 1.84 -13.53
CA ALA A 53 5.79 1.13 -14.03
C ALA A 53 6.22 -0.24 -14.55
N GLN A 54 5.63 -1.31 -14.01
CA GLN A 54 5.80 -2.68 -14.49
C GLN A 54 4.69 -3.08 -15.44
#